data_AF-A0A5Q2N396-F1
#
_entry.id   AF-A0A5Q2N396-F1
#
_cell.length_a   1.000
_cell.length_b   1.000
_cell.length_c   1.000
_cell.angle_alpha   90.00
_cell.angle_beta   90.00
_cell.angle_gamma   90.00
#
_symmetry.space_group_name_H-M   'P 1'
#
loop_
_entity.id
_entity.type
_entity.pdbx_description
1 polymer ?
#
loop_
_entity_poly.entity_id
_entity_poly.type
_entity_poly.pdbx_seq_one_letter_code
_entity_poly.pdbx_strand_id
1 'polypeptide(L)'
;MPDEKEKILRDQLELIKYRLELLGQIEEKLKEMRALAVYASTRNLNEEEARKIQEWVDKLQDEIALLNEEAEAFSDNHDLSQQEKDRIIH
;
A
#
# COMPACT_ATOMS: atom_id res chain seq x y z
N MET A 1 -26.53 0.24 -22.35
CA MET A 1 -27.27 -0.60 -21.38
C MET A 1 -26.91 -0.15 -19.97
N PRO A 2 -27.89 0.11 -19.08
CA PRO A 2 -27.63 0.59 -17.71
C PRO A 2 -26.76 -0.38 -16.88
N ASP A 3 -26.85 -1.69 -17.14
CA ASP A 3 -26.08 -2.73 -16.44
C ASP A 3 -24.56 -2.63 -16.65
N GLU A 4 -24.11 -2.13 -17.81
CA GLU A 4 -22.68 -2.05 -18.14
C GLU A 4 -21.99 -0.88 -17.45
N LYS A 5 -22.70 0.26 -17.35
CA LYS A 5 -22.26 1.41 -16.56
C LYS A 5 -22.22 1.08 -15.07
N GLU A 6 -23.21 0.34 -14.57
CA GLU A 6 -23.23 -0.12 -13.18
C GLU A 6 -22.06 -1.08 -12.88
N LYS A 7 -21.77 -2.00 -13.80
CA LYS A 7 -20.62 -2.91 -13.69
C LYS A 7 -19.29 -2.15 -13.62
N ILE A 8 -19.08 -1.15 -14.48
CA ILE A 8 -17.87 -0.31 -14.46
C ILE A 8 -17.71 0.39 -13.11
N LEU A 9 -18.79 1.00 -12.60
CA LEU A 9 -18.75 1.69 -11.30
C LEU A 9 -18.48 0.74 -10.14
N ARG A 10 -19.00 -0.50 -10.18
CA ARG A 10 -18.69 -1.54 -9.19
C ARG A 10 -17.21 -1.96 -9.25
N ASP A 11 -16.67 -2.18 -10.44
CA ASP A 11 -15.26 -2.51 -10.63
C ASP A 11 -14.33 -1.39 -10.11
N GLN A 12 -14.69 -0.13 -10.32
CA GLN A 12 -13.96 1.04 -9.79
C GLN A 12 -14.06 1.14 -8.26
N LEU A 13 -15.22 0.84 -7.69
CA LEU A 13 -15.41 0.88 -6.24
C LEU A 13 -14.56 -0.21 -5.55
N GLU A 14 -14.53 -1.43 -6.08
CA GLU A 14 -13.70 -2.50 -5.55
C GLU A 14 -12.21 -2.16 -5.64
N LEU A 15 -11.78 -1.51 -6.72
CA LEU A 15 -10.41 -0.98 -6.84
C LEU A 15 -10.07 -0.01 -5.71
N ILE A 16 -10.95 0.98 -5.48
CA ILE A 16 -10.70 1.99 -4.43
C ILE A 16 -10.65 1.33 -3.05
N LYS A 17 -11.53 0.37 -2.77
CA LYS A 17 -11.53 -0.35 -1.48
C LYS A 17 -10.23 -1.11 -1.26
N TYR A 18 -9.76 -1.82 -2.28
CA TYR A 18 -8.52 -2.58 -2.19
C TYR A 18 -7.31 -1.65 -1.96
N ARG A 19 -7.23 -0.53 -2.69
CA ARG A 19 -6.17 0.47 -2.47
C ARG A 19 -6.22 1.07 -1.06
N LEU A 20 -7.41 1.33 -0.53
CA LEU A 20 -7.57 1.82 0.84
C LEU A 20 -7.08 0.79 1.87
N GLU A 21 -7.30 -0.51 1.62
CA GLU A 21 -6.80 -1.58 2.48
C GLU A 21 -5.27 -1.63 2.49
N LEU A 22 -4.62 -1.58 1.32
CA LEU A 22 -3.15 -1.55 1.22
C LEU A 22 -2.56 -0.31 1.91
N LEU A 23 -3.17 0.87 1.70
CA LEU A 23 -2.75 2.10 2.38
C LEU A 23 -2.91 1.99 3.90
N GLY A 24 -3.96 1.34 4.39
CA GLY A 24 -4.13 1.06 5.81
C GLY A 24 -3.01 0.18 6.37
N GLN A 25 -2.59 -0.86 5.62
CA GLN A 25 -1.47 -1.71 6.03
C GLN A 25 -0.13 -0.95 6.05
N ILE A 26 0.10 -0.08 5.07
CA ILE A 26 1.28 0.80 5.04
C ILE A 26 1.28 1.75 6.25
N GLU A 27 0.13 2.34 6.58
CA GLU A 27 0.01 3.25 7.72
C GLU A 27 0.38 2.57 9.05
N GLU A 28 -0.09 1.34 9.28
CA GLU A 28 0.25 0.58 10.48
C GLU A 28 1.75 0.29 10.57
N LYS A 29 2.39 -0.09 9.46
CA LYS A 29 3.85 -0.31 9.42
C LYS A 29 4.63 0.98 9.70
N LEU A 30 4.18 2.11 9.19
CA LEU A 30 4.78 3.42 9.49
C LEU A 30 4.64 3.80 10.96
N LYS A 31 3.52 3.45 11.61
CA LYS A 31 3.35 3.62 13.06
C LYS A 31 4.33 2.76 13.85
N GLU A 32 4.57 1.51 13.43
CA GLU A 32 5.58 0.64 14.03
C GLU A 32 6.99 1.20 13.88
N MET A 33 7.37 1.66 12.68
CA MET A 33 8.65 2.33 12.44
C MET A 33 8.83 3.56 13.33
N ARG A 34 7.78 4.38 13.48
CA ARG A 34 7.81 5.54 14.37
C ARG A 34 8.00 5.12 15.83
N ALA A 35 7.36 4.05 16.28
CA ALA A 35 7.54 3.53 17.63
C ALA A 35 8.98 3.07 17.88
N LEU A 36 9.60 2.39 16.90
CA LEU A 36 11.01 1.99 16.95
C LEU A 36 11.94 3.21 17.01
N ALA A 37 11.68 4.24 16.20
CA ALA A 37 12.47 5.48 16.22
C ALA A 37 12.37 6.20 17.57
N VAL A 38 11.17 6.29 18.16
CA VAL A 38 10.97 6.85 19.50
C VAL A 38 11.71 6.01 20.55
N TYR A 39 11.59 4.69 20.50
CA TYR A 39 12.31 3.79 21.41
C TYR A 39 13.83 3.99 21.33
N ALA A 40 14.38 4.08 20.12
CA ALA A 40 15.80 4.30 19.91
C ALA A 40 16.27 5.68 20.39
N SER A 41 15.46 6.72 20.21
CA SER A 41 15.81 8.09 20.63
C SER A 41 15.76 8.30 22.15
N THR A 42 14.99 7.48 22.87
CA THR A 42 14.74 7.66 24.32
C THR A 42 15.61 6.79 25.20
N ARG A 43 16.36 5.84 24.62
CA ARG A 43 17.21 4.89 25.36
C ARG A 43 18.66 4.98 24.94
N ASN A 44 19.55 4.69 25.90
CA ASN A 44 20.96 4.44 25.61
C ASN A 44 21.09 3.00 25.12
N LEU A 45 20.98 2.81 23.82
CA LEU A 45 21.10 1.51 23.18
C LEU A 45 22.56 1.09 23.13
N ASN A 46 22.81 -0.19 23.38
CA ASN A 46 24.09 -0.80 23.00
C ASN A 46 24.09 -1.17 21.50
N GLU A 47 25.27 -1.52 20.98
CA GLU A 47 25.46 -1.82 19.55
C GLU A 47 24.58 -2.97 19.05
N GLU A 48 24.37 -4.00 19.87
CA GLU A 48 23.53 -5.15 19.52
C GLU A 48 22.04 -4.77 19.46
N GLU A 49 21.57 -3.94 20.39
CA GLU A 49 20.20 -3.42 20.39
C GLU A 49 19.95 -2.47 19.21
N ALA A 50 20.93 -1.60 18.91
CA ALA A 50 20.87 -0.71 17.76
C ALA A 50 20.82 -1.50 16.45
N ARG A 51 21.65 -2.55 16.30
CA ARG A 51 21.64 -3.42 15.11
C ARG A 51 20.28 -4.10 14.94
N LYS A 52 19.71 -4.65 16.02
CA LYS A 52 18.37 -5.25 15.98
C LYS A 52 17.33 -4.24 15.54
N ILE A 53 17.30 -3.03 16.10
CA ILE A 53 16.33 -2.02 15.69
C ILE A 53 16.48 -1.69 14.20
N GLN A 54 17.71 -1.56 13.70
CA GLN A 54 17.96 -1.35 12.28
C GLN A 54 17.41 -2.50 11.43
N GLU A 55 17.67 -3.76 11.79
CA GLU A 55 17.13 -4.93 11.08
C GLU A 55 15.59 -4.90 11.01
N TRP A 56 14.92 -4.46 12.07
CA TRP A 56 13.46 -4.33 12.09
C TRP A 56 12.97 -3.16 11.23
N VAL A 57 13.68 -2.04 11.24
CA VAL A 57 13.37 -0.88 10.38
C VAL A 57 13.52 -1.25 8.91
N ASP A 58 14.59 -1.94 8.54
CA ASP A 58 14.85 -2.38 7.16
C ASP A 58 13.73 -3.32 6.68
N LYS A 59 13.34 -4.29 7.52
CA LYS A 59 12.23 -5.19 7.22
C LYS A 59 10.91 -4.45 6.98
N LEU A 60 10.61 -3.43 7.80
CA LEU A 60 9.40 -2.63 7.64
C LEU A 60 9.45 -1.78 6.36
N GLN A 61 10.63 -1.27 5.98
CA GLN A 61 10.81 -0.56 4.72
C GLN A 61 10.54 -1.47 3.51
N ASP A 62 11.09 -2.68 3.52
CA ASP A 62 10.87 -3.66 2.45
C ASP A 62 9.38 -4.02 2.32
N GLU A 63 8.70 -4.25 3.45
CA GLU A 63 7.27 -4.55 3.47
C GLU A 63 6.41 -3.38 2.97
N ILE A 64 6.77 -2.13 3.30
CA ILE A 64 6.08 -0.95 2.77
C ILE A 64 6.31 -0.80 1.27
N ALA A 65 7.54 -1.03 0.80
CA ALA A 65 7.87 -0.94 -0.63
C ALA A 65 7.05 -1.94 -1.45
N LEU A 66 6.96 -3.20 -0.99
CA LEU A 66 6.15 -4.23 -1.65
C LEU A 66 4.66 -3.87 -1.69
N LEU A 67 4.09 -3.36 -0.59
CA LEU A 67 2.68 -2.93 -0.55
C LEU A 67 2.42 -1.74 -1.47
N ASN A 68 3.40 -0.82 -1.60
CA ASN A 68 3.28 0.32 -2.50
C ASN A 68 3.35 -0.12 -3.98
N GLU A 69 4.27 -1.02 -4.31
CA GLU A 69 4.35 -1.63 -5.65
C GLU A 69 3.06 -2.38 -6.00
N GLU A 70 2.47 -3.11 -5.04
CA GLU A 70 1.20 -3.80 -5.23
C GLU A 70 0.04 -2.82 -5.50
N ALA A 71 -0.01 -1.72 -4.75
CA ALA A 71 -1.03 -0.68 -4.95
C ALA A 71 -0.89 0.03 -6.30
N GLU A 72 0.34 0.24 -6.78
CA GLU A 72 0.64 0.84 -8.08
C GLU A 72 0.33 -0.12 -9.24
N ALA A 73 0.83 -1.36 -9.19
CA ALA A 73 0.59 -2.38 -10.22
C ALA A 73 -0.90 -2.71 -10.38
N PHE A 74 -1.66 -2.68 -9.30
CA PHE A 74 -3.11 -2.89 -9.36
C PHE A 74 -3.85 -1.69 -9.98
N SER A 75 -3.31 -0.47 -9.86
CA SER A 75 -3.86 0.74 -10.51
C SER A 75 -3.61 0.72 -12.02
N ASP A 76 -2.40 0.37 -12.47
CA ASP A 76 -2.03 0.33 -13.89
C ASP A 76 -2.83 -0.70 -14.70
N ASN A 77 -3.07 -1.87 -14.12
CA ASN A 77 -3.89 -2.92 -14.75
C ASN A 77 -5.36 -2.52 -14.91
N HIS A 78 -5.88 -1.65 -14.03
CA HIS A 78 -7.28 -1.21 -14.10
C HIS A 78 -7.46 -0.05 -15.09
N ASP A 79 -6.51 0.88 -15.17
CA ASP A 79 -6.53 1.99 -16.15
C ASP A 79 -6.52 1.48 -17.60
N LEU A 80 -5.74 0.41 -17.86
CA LEU A 80 -5.77 -0.28 -19.16
C LEU A 80 -7.14 -0.90 -19.46
N SER A 81 -7.76 -1.55 -18.46
CA SER A 81 -9.09 -2.14 -18.61
C SER A 81 -10.19 -1.09 -18.84
N GLN A 82 -10.08 0.10 -18.25
CA GLN A 82 -11.04 1.20 -18.46
C GLN A 82 -10.92 1.80 -19.86
N GLN A 83 -9.70 2.02 -20.37
CA GLN A 83 -9.50 2.50 -21.75
C GLN A 83 -10.08 1.54 -22.79
N GLU A 84 -9.97 0.23 -22.56
CA GLU A 84 -10.56 -0.78 -23.45
C GLU A 84 -12.09 -0.77 -23.39
N LYS A 85 -12.69 -0.62 -22.19
CA LYS A 85 -14.14 -0.53 -22.01
C LYS A 85 -14.72 0.74 -22.62
N ASP A 86 -14.07 1.89 -22.45
CA ASP A 86 -14.51 3.18 -23.01
C ASP A 86 -14.47 3.20 -24.55
N ARG A 87 -13.54 2.44 -25.17
CA ARG A 87 -13.50 2.25 -26.64
C ARG A 87 -14.64 1.41 -27.19
N ILE A 88 -15.25 0.55 -26.38
CA ILE A 88 -16.36 -0.33 -26.81
C ILE A 88 -17.72 0.41 -26.72
N ILE A 89 -17.80 1.43 -25.86
CA ILE A 89 -19.04 2.18 -25.57
C ILE A 89 -19.21 3.40 -26.51
N HIS A 90 -18.23 3.67 -27.38
CA HIS A 90 -18.28 4.69 -28.44
C HIS A 90 -18.32 4.07 -29.84
#